data_AF-A0A2E4FXS9-F1
#
_entry.id   AF-A0A2E4FXS9-F1
#
_cell.length_a   1.000
_cell.length_b   1.000
_cell.length_c   1.000
_cell.angle_alpha   90.00
_cell.angle_beta   90.00
_cell.angle_gamma   90.00
#
_symmetry.space_group_name_H-M   'P 1'
#
loop_
_entity.id
_entity.type
_entity.pdbx_description
1 polymer ?
#
loop_
_entity_poly.entity_id
_entity_poly.type
_entity_poly.pdbx_seq_one_letter_code
_entity_poly.pdbx_strand_id
1 'polypeptide(L)'
;MRYFNTHPKIRQFVQTHGFPVGVPSAEFPVGRSSVERSKEEWLQIAYDCLQSVRVYLLCGTCLGAVRDNALIEYDPDADLGVMMDQFANVLAAIPNFIRHGFYILHTKKWTLTLGIPGQRFHIDIMVIKPVKNPCVRWLGFQWFFDQRFYKEDYIANAEPYTFLDRLVYVPSPVRAYLEQLYGSDWETPQQHRPSGVLPLFTQIILRPFVRFKLDPSFSGANWCLEWRPWASRLLNRYGTQWALYNRYTHPS
;
A
#
# COMPACT_ATOMS: atom_id res chain seq x y z
N MET A 1 15.10 -15.30 10.09
CA MET A 1 14.37 -14.51 11.13
C MET A 1 14.99 -13.11 11.25
N ARG A 2 14.74 -12.20 10.29
CA ARG A 2 15.12 -10.78 10.34
C ARG A 2 14.04 -9.99 9.59
N TYR A 3 13.78 -8.76 10.06
CA TYR A 3 12.74 -7.79 9.66
C TYR A 3 11.53 -7.69 10.61
N PHE A 4 11.78 -7.17 11.81
CA PHE A 4 10.77 -6.47 12.60
C PHE A 4 11.27 -5.04 12.86
N ASN A 5 10.97 -4.12 11.94
CA ASN A 5 10.97 -2.68 12.23
C ASN A 5 9.51 -2.21 12.27
N THR A 6 8.80 -2.71 13.28
CA THR A 6 7.46 -2.26 13.63
C THR A 6 7.56 -0.86 14.24
N HIS A 7 6.58 0.01 13.99
CA HIS A 7 6.52 1.29 14.69
C HIS A 7 6.45 1.00 16.21
N PRO A 8 7.30 1.62 17.07
CA PRO A 8 7.39 1.27 18.49
C PRO A 8 6.05 1.24 19.21
N LYS A 9 5.16 2.18 18.87
CA LYS A 9 3.80 2.27 19.42
C LYS A 9 2.89 1.09 19.06
N ILE A 10 2.98 0.55 17.84
CA ILE A 10 2.18 -0.60 17.41
C ILE A 10 2.68 -1.85 18.11
N ARG A 11 4.00 -2.03 18.16
CA ARG A 11 4.62 -3.15 18.87
C ARG A 11 4.26 -3.14 20.35
N GLN A 12 4.40 -2.00 21.00
CA GLN A 12 4.05 -1.81 22.40
C GLN A 12 2.57 -2.10 22.62
N PHE A 13 1.67 -1.54 21.81
CA PHE A 13 0.23 -1.79 21.94
C PHE A 13 -0.11 -3.28 21.83
N VAL A 14 0.43 -3.97 20.82
CA VAL A 14 0.19 -5.39 20.62
C VAL A 14 0.75 -6.24 21.76
N GLN A 15 1.97 -5.92 22.24
CA GLN A 15 2.59 -6.61 23.37
C GLN A 15 1.85 -6.38 24.69
N THR A 16 1.39 -5.15 24.95
CA THR A 16 0.65 -4.79 26.16
C THR A 16 -0.72 -5.46 26.24
N HIS A 17 -1.36 -5.69 25.10
CA HIS A 17 -2.73 -6.24 25.04
C HIS A 17 -2.78 -7.71 24.60
N GLY A 18 -1.62 -8.37 24.46
CA GLY A 18 -1.52 -9.80 24.21
C GLY A 18 -2.03 -10.27 22.84
N PHE A 19 -2.08 -9.40 21.82
CA PHE A 19 -2.56 -9.80 20.50
C PHE A 19 -1.50 -10.64 19.76
N PRO A 20 -1.87 -11.80 19.18
CA PRO A 20 -0.93 -12.61 18.42
C PRO A 20 -0.52 -11.87 17.12
N VAL A 21 0.79 -11.77 16.88
CA VAL A 21 1.36 -11.28 15.60
C VAL A 21 1.87 -12.48 14.83
N GLY A 22 1.42 -12.64 13.59
CA GLY A 22 2.03 -13.59 12.65
C GLY A 22 1.74 -15.06 12.94
N VAL A 23 0.50 -15.41 13.31
CA VAL A 23 0.09 -16.82 13.36
C VAL A 23 -0.74 -17.15 12.11
N PRO A 24 -0.23 -17.99 11.19
CA PRO A 24 -1.07 -18.64 10.19
C PRO A 24 -2.02 -19.64 10.86
N SER A 25 -3.32 -19.42 10.67
CA SER A 25 -4.36 -20.44 10.39
C SER A 25 -4.57 -21.71 11.24
N ALA A 26 -3.78 -22.04 12.27
CA ALA A 26 -3.90 -23.35 12.92
C ALA A 26 -4.68 -23.39 14.25
N GLU A 27 -4.88 -22.28 14.96
CA GLU A 27 -5.47 -22.33 16.33
C GLU A 27 -6.42 -21.17 16.65
N PHE A 28 -7.21 -20.70 15.68
CA PHE A 28 -8.44 -20.01 16.05
C PHE A 28 -9.49 -21.09 16.31
N PRO A 29 -10.16 -21.12 17.48
CA PRO A 29 -11.25 -22.05 17.69
C PRO A 29 -12.28 -21.78 16.58
N VAL A 30 -12.45 -22.78 15.70
CA VAL A 30 -13.44 -22.79 14.64
C VAL A 30 -14.80 -22.79 15.33
N GLY A 31 -15.25 -21.59 15.67
CA GLY A 31 -16.46 -21.30 16.39
C GLY A 31 -17.28 -20.31 15.59
N ARG A 32 -18.09 -20.87 14.69
CA ARG A 32 -19.33 -20.33 14.07
C ARG A 32 -19.28 -19.80 12.63
N SER A 33 -20.19 -20.43 11.86
CA SER A 33 -20.72 -20.20 10.51
C SER A 33 -19.83 -20.51 9.29
N SER A 34 -20.22 -21.58 8.60
CA SER A 34 -19.75 -22.11 7.32
C SER A 34 -20.15 -21.28 6.09
N VAL A 35 -20.16 -19.95 6.19
CA VAL A 35 -20.40 -19.07 5.04
C VAL A 35 -19.09 -18.38 4.69
N GLU A 36 -18.53 -18.76 3.55
CA GLU A 36 -17.36 -18.11 2.98
C GLU A 36 -17.76 -16.69 2.56
N ARG A 37 -17.16 -15.68 3.21
CA ARG A 37 -17.41 -14.27 2.90
C ARG A 37 -16.55 -13.82 1.72
N SER A 38 -17.12 -13.02 0.84
CA SER A 38 -16.44 -12.29 -0.23
C SER A 38 -15.44 -11.26 0.30
N LYS A 39 -14.56 -10.76 -0.58
CA LYS A 39 -13.58 -9.71 -0.24
C LYS A 39 -14.29 -8.42 0.19
N GLU A 40 -15.38 -8.08 -0.48
CA GLU A 40 -16.21 -6.92 -0.24
C GLU A 40 -16.92 -7.00 1.13
N GLU A 41 -17.45 -8.17 1.50
CA GLU A 41 -18.04 -8.38 2.83
C GLU A 41 -16.99 -8.19 3.94
N TRP A 42 -15.78 -8.71 3.76
CA TRP A 42 -14.69 -8.46 4.71
C TRP A 42 -14.31 -6.99 4.78
N LEU A 43 -14.27 -6.30 3.65
CA LEU A 43 -13.98 -4.87 3.61
C LEU A 43 -15.07 -4.03 4.30
N GLN A 44 -16.35 -4.40 4.14
CA GLN A 44 -17.46 -3.76 4.87
C GLN A 44 -17.33 -3.95 6.39
N ILE A 45 -16.99 -5.15 6.86
CA ILE A 45 -16.72 -5.39 8.29
C ILE A 45 -15.55 -4.53 8.78
N ALA A 46 -14.52 -4.36 7.95
CA ALA A 46 -13.40 -3.48 8.29
C ALA A 46 -13.83 -2.01 8.41
N TYR A 47 -14.71 -1.53 7.53
CA TYR A 47 -15.32 -0.20 7.65
C TYR A 47 -16.16 -0.05 8.92
N ASP A 48 -16.91 -1.08 9.30
CA ASP A 48 -17.70 -1.07 10.53
C ASP A 48 -16.80 -0.99 11.79
N CYS A 49 -15.60 -1.58 11.74
CA CYS A 49 -14.60 -1.43 12.79
C CYS A 49 -13.98 -0.01 12.83
N LEU A 50 -14.03 0.73 11.72
CA LEU A 50 -13.37 2.03 11.52
C LEU A 50 -14.34 3.23 11.52
N GLN A 51 -15.55 3.10 12.07
CA GLN A 51 -16.58 4.16 12.02
C GLN A 51 -16.14 5.54 12.57
N SER A 52 -15.15 5.59 13.47
CA SER A 52 -14.59 6.84 14.03
C SER A 52 -13.36 7.37 13.28
N VAL A 53 -13.03 6.78 12.12
CA VAL A 53 -11.83 7.05 11.33
C VAL A 53 -12.23 7.48 9.93
N ARG A 54 -11.61 8.55 9.43
CA ARG A 54 -11.75 8.90 8.02
C ARG A 54 -10.89 7.97 7.18
N VAL A 55 -11.53 7.17 6.34
CA VAL A 55 -10.87 6.20 5.48
C VAL A 55 -10.72 6.76 4.07
N TYR A 56 -9.50 6.67 3.53
CA TYR A 56 -9.17 7.04 2.17
C TYR A 56 -8.95 5.77 1.34
N LEU A 57 -9.54 5.64 0.16
CA LEU A 57 -9.19 4.57 -0.76
C LEU A 57 -7.88 4.92 -1.45
N LEU A 58 -6.90 4.02 -1.43
CA LEU A 58 -5.61 4.22 -2.08
C LEU A 58 -5.40 3.15 -3.16
N CYS A 59 -4.45 3.39 -4.06
CA CYS A 59 -3.90 2.38 -4.97
C CYS A 59 -4.99 1.55 -5.68
N GLY A 60 -4.89 0.21 -5.65
CA GLY A 60 -5.75 -0.69 -6.42
C GLY A 60 -7.21 -0.63 -5.97
N THR A 61 -7.43 -0.36 -4.69
CA THR A 61 -8.77 -0.16 -4.13
C THR A 61 -9.42 1.11 -4.63
N CYS A 62 -8.67 2.22 -4.71
CA CYS A 62 -9.18 3.45 -5.32
C CYS A 62 -9.47 3.27 -6.81
N LEU A 63 -8.58 2.57 -7.53
CA LEU A 63 -8.77 2.29 -8.96
C LEU A 63 -10.04 1.47 -9.20
N GLY A 64 -10.22 0.35 -8.50
CA GLY A 64 -11.39 -0.50 -8.65
C GLY A 64 -12.69 0.23 -8.28
N ALA A 65 -12.69 0.97 -7.16
CA ALA A 65 -13.86 1.71 -6.71
C ALA A 65 -14.29 2.79 -7.71
N VAL A 66 -13.35 3.51 -8.31
CA VAL A 66 -13.64 4.62 -9.25
C VAL A 66 -13.95 4.11 -10.66
N ARG A 67 -13.24 3.07 -11.13
CA ARG A 67 -13.39 2.55 -12.48
C ARG A 67 -14.58 1.59 -12.61
N ASP A 68 -14.67 0.64 -11.69
CA ASP A 68 -15.55 -0.52 -11.81
C ASP A 68 -16.62 -0.56 -10.70
N ASN A 69 -16.57 0.36 -9.72
CA ASN A 69 -17.35 0.32 -8.49
C ASN A 69 -17.28 -1.05 -7.78
N ALA A 70 -16.12 -1.68 -7.83
CA ALA A 70 -15.84 -3.00 -7.25
C ALA A 70 -14.37 -3.10 -6.81
N LEU A 71 -14.02 -4.13 -6.02
CA LEU A 71 -12.61 -4.49 -5.87
C LEU A 71 -12.11 -5.13 -7.17
N ILE A 72 -10.83 -4.94 -7.47
CA ILE A 72 -10.20 -5.62 -8.59
C ILE A 72 -10.13 -7.12 -8.27
N GLU A 73 -10.77 -7.96 -9.09
CA GLU A 73 -10.97 -9.39 -8.82
C GLU A 73 -9.67 -10.13 -8.46
N TYR A 74 -8.59 -9.82 -9.19
CA TYR A 74 -7.28 -10.45 -9.03
C TYR A 74 -6.35 -9.76 -8.03
N ASP A 75 -6.77 -8.66 -7.38
CA ASP A 75 -5.94 -8.00 -6.37
C ASP A 75 -5.90 -8.84 -5.08
N PRO A 76 -4.71 -9.02 -4.48
CA PRO A 76 -4.55 -9.82 -3.27
C PRO A 76 -4.88 -9.02 -2.00
N ASP A 77 -5.15 -7.72 -2.10
CA ASP A 77 -5.31 -6.82 -0.97
C ASP A 77 -6.29 -5.67 -1.23
N ALA A 78 -6.70 -5.01 -0.15
CA ALA A 78 -7.32 -3.70 -0.18
C ALA A 78 -6.49 -2.68 0.60
N ASP A 79 -6.35 -1.49 0.02
CA ASP A 79 -5.47 -0.42 0.43
C ASP A 79 -6.27 0.74 1.04
N LEU A 80 -6.24 0.84 2.36
CA LEU A 80 -6.93 1.88 3.14
C LEU A 80 -5.93 2.89 3.71
N GLY A 81 -6.12 4.16 3.40
CA GLY A 81 -5.37 5.27 3.99
C GLY A 81 -6.07 5.85 5.21
N VAL A 82 -5.29 6.20 6.24
CA VAL A 82 -5.76 6.91 7.44
C VAL A 82 -4.76 8.00 7.83
N MET A 83 -5.26 9.17 8.19
CA MET A 83 -4.41 10.27 8.66
C MET A 83 -3.67 9.92 9.95
N MET A 84 -2.41 10.34 10.07
CA MET A 84 -1.54 10.02 11.21
C MET A 84 -2.12 10.43 12.57
N ASP A 85 -2.88 11.52 12.63
CA ASP A 85 -3.57 11.98 13.83
C ASP A 85 -4.75 11.07 14.24
N GLN A 86 -5.38 10.38 13.29
CA GLN A 86 -6.43 9.40 13.52
C GLN A 86 -5.91 7.97 13.72
N PHE A 87 -4.61 7.72 13.51
CA PHE A 87 -4.07 6.36 13.58
C PHE A 87 -4.21 5.73 14.98
N ALA A 88 -4.28 6.54 16.05
CA ALA A 88 -4.58 6.03 17.39
C ALA A 88 -5.97 5.35 17.47
N ASN A 89 -6.96 5.86 16.73
CA ASN A 89 -8.30 5.28 16.67
C ASN A 89 -8.31 3.94 15.93
N VAL A 90 -7.44 3.78 14.91
CA VAL A 90 -7.23 2.48 14.25
C VAL A 90 -6.69 1.46 15.25
N LEU A 91 -5.72 1.84 16.09
CA LEU A 91 -5.19 0.95 17.12
C LEU A 91 -6.27 0.59 18.16
N ALA A 92 -7.08 1.55 18.56
CA ALA A 92 -8.22 1.31 19.45
C ALA A 92 -9.28 0.39 18.84
N ALA A 93 -9.37 0.29 17.50
CA ALA A 93 -10.26 -0.61 16.78
C ALA A 93 -9.75 -2.05 16.65
N ILE A 94 -8.47 -2.32 16.94
CA ILE A 94 -7.87 -3.68 16.88
C ILE A 94 -8.72 -4.75 17.59
N PRO A 95 -9.19 -4.55 18.84
CA PRO A 95 -10.05 -5.53 19.51
C PRO A 95 -11.33 -5.86 18.72
N ASN A 96 -11.92 -4.89 18.01
CA ASN A 96 -13.10 -5.11 17.19
C ASN A 96 -12.75 -5.92 15.95
N PHE A 97 -11.64 -5.60 15.27
CA PHE A 97 -11.16 -6.43 14.15
C PHE A 97 -10.95 -7.89 14.57
N ILE A 98 -10.28 -8.13 15.70
CA ILE A 98 -10.06 -9.50 16.21
C ILE A 98 -11.40 -10.19 16.54
N ARG A 99 -12.36 -9.48 17.15
CA ARG A 99 -13.70 -10.02 17.46
C ARG A 99 -14.45 -10.46 16.19
N HIS A 100 -14.24 -9.74 15.09
CA HIS A 100 -14.83 -10.07 13.79
C HIS A 100 -14.05 -11.12 12.98
N GLY A 101 -12.96 -11.66 13.53
CA GLY A 101 -12.21 -12.77 12.94
C GLY A 101 -10.98 -12.37 12.13
N PHE A 102 -10.62 -11.08 12.07
CA PHE A 102 -9.33 -10.68 11.53
C PHE A 102 -8.19 -11.10 12.46
N TYR A 103 -6.98 -11.21 11.91
CA TYR A 103 -5.75 -11.31 12.69
C TYR A 103 -4.71 -10.32 12.18
N ILE A 104 -3.74 -9.98 13.02
CA ILE A 104 -2.63 -9.10 12.61
C ILE A 104 -1.64 -9.93 11.79
N LEU A 105 -1.71 -9.79 10.46
CA LEU A 105 -0.81 -10.51 9.55
C LEU A 105 0.60 -9.95 9.63
N HIS A 106 0.75 -8.63 9.53
CA HIS A 106 2.03 -7.98 9.74
C HIS A 106 1.88 -6.52 10.13
N THR A 107 2.96 -5.96 10.71
CA THR A 107 3.06 -4.54 11.02
C THR A 107 4.37 -4.01 10.45
N LYS A 108 4.28 -2.96 9.64
CA LYS A 108 5.43 -2.21 9.12
C LYS A 108 5.47 -0.85 9.81
N LYS A 109 6.51 -0.05 9.54
CA LYS A 109 6.66 1.28 10.16
C LYS A 109 5.46 2.20 9.94
N TRP A 110 4.74 2.06 8.83
CA TRP A 110 3.64 2.94 8.42
C TRP A 110 2.39 2.19 7.95
N THR A 111 2.31 0.88 8.23
CA THR A 111 1.21 0.03 7.75
C THR A 111 0.85 -1.02 8.81
N LEU A 112 -0.43 -1.18 9.08
CA LEU A 112 -1.02 -2.30 9.80
C LEU A 112 -1.75 -3.19 8.79
N THR A 113 -1.39 -4.46 8.73
CA THR A 113 -2.02 -5.40 7.79
C THR A 113 -2.86 -6.41 8.53
N LEU A 114 -4.13 -6.47 8.15
CA LEU A 114 -5.12 -7.41 8.67
C LEU A 114 -5.23 -8.60 7.74
N GLY A 115 -4.97 -9.79 8.26
CA GLY A 115 -5.20 -11.05 7.57
C GLY A 115 -6.60 -11.57 7.82
N ILE A 116 -7.09 -12.35 6.86
CA ILE A 116 -8.40 -13.01 6.90
C ILE A 116 -8.19 -14.54 6.95
N PRO A 117 -8.86 -15.26 7.85
CA PRO A 117 -8.72 -16.72 7.94
C PRO A 117 -9.12 -17.42 6.64
N GLY A 118 -8.30 -18.36 6.18
CA GLY A 118 -8.58 -19.17 5.00
C GLY A 118 -8.49 -18.45 3.65
N GLN A 119 -8.12 -17.16 3.63
CA GLN A 119 -8.00 -16.38 2.40
C GLN A 119 -6.60 -15.79 2.22
N ARG A 120 -6.19 -15.64 0.96
CA ARG A 120 -4.99 -14.85 0.60
C ARG A 120 -5.24 -13.34 0.69
N PHE A 121 -6.51 -12.94 0.63
CA PHE A 121 -6.94 -11.54 0.71
C PHE A 121 -6.57 -10.94 2.08
N HIS A 122 -6.09 -9.70 2.07
CA HIS A 122 -5.73 -8.95 3.28
C HIS A 122 -6.05 -7.46 3.12
N ILE A 123 -6.08 -6.73 4.23
CA ILE A 123 -6.37 -5.29 4.24
C ILE A 123 -5.16 -4.55 4.81
N ASP A 124 -4.58 -3.67 4.02
CA ASP A 124 -3.48 -2.78 4.39
C ASP A 124 -4.03 -1.43 4.85
N ILE A 125 -3.87 -1.13 6.15
CA ILE A 125 -4.18 0.18 6.73
C ILE A 125 -2.90 1.00 6.81
N MET A 126 -2.77 1.95 5.89
CA MET A 126 -1.60 2.79 5.67
C MET A 126 -1.75 4.17 6.31
N VAL A 127 -0.66 4.64 6.92
CA VAL A 127 -0.57 5.99 7.48
C VAL A 127 -0.35 7.02 6.38
N ILE A 128 -1.21 8.02 6.33
CA ILE A 128 -1.07 9.26 5.57
C ILE A 128 -0.57 10.37 6.49
N LYS A 129 0.47 11.10 6.06
CA LYS A 129 0.98 12.23 6.82
C LYS A 129 1.60 13.32 5.95
N PRO A 130 1.56 14.59 6.40
CA PRO A 130 2.34 15.64 5.78
C PRO A 130 3.83 15.41 6.00
N VAL A 131 4.63 15.77 5.01
CA VAL A 131 6.09 15.78 5.09
C VAL A 131 6.52 16.94 5.99
N LYS A 132 7.26 16.62 7.07
CA LYS A 132 7.78 17.63 8.01
C LYS A 132 9.26 17.98 7.78
N ASN A 133 10.01 17.12 7.09
CA ASN A 133 11.44 17.34 6.87
C ASN A 133 11.63 18.53 5.89
N PRO A 134 12.35 19.60 6.29
CA PRO A 134 12.45 20.82 5.48
C PRO A 134 13.17 20.59 4.15
N CYS A 135 14.19 19.73 4.10
CA CYS A 135 14.89 19.41 2.85
C CYS A 135 13.98 18.69 1.85
N VAL A 136 13.15 17.75 2.34
CA VAL A 136 12.19 17.02 1.48
C VAL A 136 11.06 17.95 1.02
N ARG A 137 10.60 18.87 1.89
CA ARG A 137 9.64 19.92 1.50
C ARG A 137 10.21 20.90 0.47
N TRP A 138 11.49 21.25 0.59
CA TRP A 138 12.17 22.11 -0.38
C TRP A 138 12.21 21.49 -1.79
N LEU A 139 12.22 20.15 -1.88
CA LEU A 139 12.07 19.41 -3.15
C LEU A 139 10.61 19.36 -3.68
N GLY A 140 9.68 20.04 -3.00
CA GLY A 140 8.27 20.16 -3.38
C GLY A 140 7.36 19.05 -2.86
N PHE A 141 7.86 18.10 -2.06
CA PHE A 141 7.03 17.02 -1.53
C PHE A 141 6.20 17.46 -0.32
N GLN A 142 4.91 17.15 -0.36
CA GLN A 142 3.92 17.59 0.62
C GLN A 142 3.42 16.42 1.48
N TRP A 143 3.24 15.24 0.87
CA TRP A 143 2.61 14.09 1.52
C TRP A 143 3.48 12.84 1.48
N PHE A 144 3.28 11.98 2.47
CA PHE A 144 3.85 10.64 2.52
C PHE A 144 2.77 9.61 2.87
N PHE A 145 2.60 8.63 1.99
CA PHE A 145 1.74 7.45 2.15
C PHE A 145 2.14 6.41 1.09
N ASP A 146 1.71 5.15 1.26
CA ASP A 146 2.15 4.02 0.41
C ASP A 146 3.69 3.97 0.24
N GLN A 147 4.42 4.31 1.31
CA GLN A 147 5.90 4.39 1.30
C GLN A 147 6.50 5.35 0.25
N ARG A 148 5.71 6.26 -0.32
CA ARG A 148 6.07 7.20 -1.37
C ARG A 148 5.88 8.64 -0.90
N PHE A 149 6.55 9.56 -1.61
CA PHE A 149 6.36 10.99 -1.44
C PHE A 149 5.58 11.55 -2.63
N TYR A 150 4.60 12.40 -2.33
CA TYR A 150 3.77 13.07 -3.33
C TYR A 150 3.97 14.58 -3.24
N LYS A 151 4.07 15.24 -4.40
CA LYS A 151 4.19 16.69 -4.47
C LYS A 151 2.82 17.36 -4.52
N GLU A 152 1.90 16.67 -5.16
CA GLU A 152 0.52 17.05 -5.35
C GLU A 152 -0.27 16.87 -4.05
N ASP A 153 -1.23 17.75 -3.83
CA ASP A 153 -2.05 17.74 -2.62
C ASP A 153 -3.34 16.94 -2.82
N TYR A 154 -3.19 15.65 -3.09
CA TYR A 154 -4.34 14.77 -3.32
C TYR A 154 -5.16 14.49 -2.06
N ILE A 155 -4.54 14.67 -0.89
CA ILE A 155 -5.14 14.29 0.40
C ILE A 155 -5.89 15.46 1.02
N ALA A 156 -5.36 16.70 1.00
CA ALA A 156 -6.10 17.84 1.55
C ALA A 156 -7.38 18.10 0.78
N ASN A 157 -7.38 17.84 -0.53
CA ASN A 157 -8.54 18.04 -1.40
C ASN A 157 -9.42 16.80 -1.55
N ALA A 158 -9.13 15.71 -0.84
CA ALA A 158 -9.84 14.44 -1.00
C ALA A 158 -11.37 14.61 -0.91
N GLU A 159 -12.07 13.94 -1.80
CA GLU A 159 -13.52 14.08 -1.96
C GLU A 159 -14.26 12.90 -1.32
N PRO A 160 -15.45 13.13 -0.74
CA PRO A 160 -16.31 12.06 -0.26
C PRO A 160 -16.75 11.18 -1.43
N TYR A 161 -16.75 9.86 -1.21
CA TYR A 161 -17.13 8.86 -2.19
C TYR A 161 -17.94 7.76 -1.51
N THR A 162 -18.92 7.20 -2.22
CA THR A 162 -19.70 6.06 -1.72
C THR A 162 -19.18 4.78 -2.36
N PHE A 163 -18.66 3.88 -1.55
CA PHE A 163 -18.19 2.57 -1.99
C PHE A 163 -18.67 1.50 -1.01
N LEU A 164 -19.27 0.42 -1.52
CA LEU A 164 -19.87 -0.66 -0.70
C LEU A 164 -20.84 -0.12 0.38
N ASP A 165 -21.68 0.84 0.00
CA ASP A 165 -22.64 1.52 0.89
C ASP A 165 -22.00 2.16 2.14
N ARG A 166 -20.75 2.62 2.02
CA ARG A 166 -20.03 3.36 3.06
C ARG A 166 -19.48 4.66 2.52
N LEU A 167 -19.50 5.69 3.36
CA LEU A 167 -18.84 6.96 3.09
C LEU A 167 -17.33 6.81 3.31
N VAL A 168 -16.57 6.92 2.24
CA VAL A 168 -15.10 6.92 2.22
C VAL A 168 -14.62 8.18 1.51
N TYR A 169 -13.31 8.35 1.39
CA TYR A 169 -12.69 9.47 0.70
C TYR A 169 -11.78 8.96 -0.41
N VAL A 170 -11.75 9.64 -1.55
CA VAL A 170 -10.79 9.36 -2.63
C VAL A 170 -9.86 10.55 -2.79
N PRO A 171 -8.58 10.34 -3.16
CA PRO A 171 -7.67 11.45 -3.42
C PRO A 171 -8.20 12.33 -4.57
N SER A 172 -8.05 13.66 -4.50
CA SER A 172 -8.59 14.58 -5.52
C SER A 172 -7.53 15.55 -6.10
N PRO A 173 -7.50 15.79 -7.42
CA PRO A 173 -8.37 15.20 -8.45
C PRO A 173 -8.08 13.71 -8.66
N VAL A 174 -9.11 12.86 -8.58
CA VAL A 174 -8.94 11.40 -8.56
C VAL A 174 -8.35 10.88 -9.86
N ARG A 175 -8.74 11.47 -11.00
CA ARG A 175 -8.15 11.18 -12.30
C ARG A 175 -6.64 11.44 -12.30
N ALA A 176 -6.19 12.58 -11.78
CA ALA A 176 -4.76 12.91 -11.76
C ALA A 176 -3.97 11.96 -10.85
N TYR A 177 -4.54 11.59 -9.70
CA TYR A 177 -3.97 10.59 -8.80
C TYR A 177 -3.84 9.22 -9.47
N LEU A 178 -4.90 8.73 -10.11
CA LEU A 178 -4.90 7.43 -10.81
C LEU A 178 -4.01 7.46 -12.06
N GLU A 179 -4.03 8.55 -12.83
CA GLU A 179 -3.10 8.77 -13.95
C GLU A 179 -1.66 8.66 -13.45
N GLN A 180 -1.28 9.39 -12.39
CA GLN A 180 0.07 9.33 -11.81
C GLN A 180 0.48 7.92 -11.33
N LEU A 181 -0.46 7.08 -10.92
CA LEU A 181 -0.15 5.72 -10.45
C LEU A 181 -0.11 4.68 -11.57
N TYR A 182 -0.95 4.81 -12.60
CA TYR A 182 -1.30 3.70 -13.48
C TYR A 182 -1.14 3.95 -14.97
N GLY A 183 -1.14 5.20 -15.43
CA GLY A 183 -1.22 5.46 -16.86
C GLY A 183 -2.22 6.51 -17.23
N SER A 184 -2.06 7.19 -18.38
CA SER A 184 -3.21 7.86 -19.02
C SER A 184 -4.28 6.85 -19.48
N ASP A 185 -3.93 5.57 -19.58
CA ASP A 185 -4.79 4.45 -19.94
C ASP A 185 -5.37 3.70 -18.71
N TRP A 186 -5.34 4.28 -17.51
CA TRP A 186 -5.77 3.62 -16.26
C TRP A 186 -7.24 3.12 -16.29
N GLU A 187 -8.08 3.76 -17.10
CA GLU A 187 -9.48 3.38 -17.32
C GLU A 187 -9.62 2.04 -18.09
N THR A 188 -8.56 1.57 -18.74
CA THR A 188 -8.52 0.25 -19.36
C THR A 188 -8.03 -0.78 -18.34
N PRO A 189 -8.75 -1.88 -18.09
CA PRO A 189 -8.28 -2.95 -17.21
C PRO A 189 -6.96 -3.55 -17.69
N GLN A 190 -5.97 -3.58 -16.80
CA GLN A 190 -4.64 -4.12 -17.07
C GLN A 190 -4.28 -5.10 -15.95
N GLN A 191 -4.15 -6.38 -16.31
CA GLN A 191 -3.67 -7.39 -15.36
C GLN A 191 -2.17 -7.24 -15.13
N HIS A 192 -1.72 -7.55 -13.92
CA HIS A 192 -0.30 -7.53 -13.53
C HIS A 192 0.41 -6.17 -13.63
N ARG A 193 -0.33 -5.06 -13.77
CA ARG A 193 0.22 -3.71 -13.68
C ARG A 193 0.21 -3.25 -12.22
N PRO A 194 1.36 -3.15 -11.54
CA PRO A 194 1.40 -2.71 -10.15
C PRO A 194 1.14 -1.20 -10.08
N SER A 195 0.59 -0.74 -8.96
CA SER A 195 0.55 0.69 -8.65
C SER A 195 1.97 1.23 -8.49
N GLY A 196 2.26 2.44 -9.00
CA GLY A 196 3.29 3.20 -8.33
C GLY A 196 4.14 4.25 -9.01
N VAL A 197 4.36 5.33 -8.28
CA VAL A 197 5.43 6.31 -8.47
C VAL A 197 6.76 5.80 -7.90
N LEU A 198 7.84 5.80 -8.68
CA LEU A 198 9.19 5.39 -8.24
C LEU A 198 9.61 5.96 -6.87
N PRO A 199 10.36 5.24 -6.03
CA PRO A 199 10.96 5.84 -4.83
C PRO A 199 11.84 7.05 -5.19
N LEU A 200 11.86 8.07 -4.33
CA LEU A 200 12.59 9.32 -4.56
C LEU A 200 14.05 9.11 -5.02
N PHE A 201 14.76 8.18 -4.36
CA PHE A 201 16.12 7.82 -4.73
C PHE A 201 16.22 7.31 -6.18
N THR A 202 15.27 6.48 -6.60
CA THR A 202 15.23 5.93 -7.95
C THR A 202 14.88 7.00 -8.98
N GLN A 203 13.98 7.93 -8.65
CA GLN A 203 13.59 9.04 -9.53
C GLN A 203 14.75 10.00 -9.84
N ILE A 204 15.63 10.25 -8.85
CA ILE A 204 16.68 11.27 -8.95
C ILE A 204 18.03 10.64 -9.30
N ILE A 205 18.46 9.63 -8.54
CA ILE A 205 19.85 9.14 -8.59
C ILE A 205 20.03 8.01 -9.60
N LEU A 206 19.04 7.10 -9.71
CA LEU A 206 19.16 5.93 -10.59
C LEU A 206 18.69 6.17 -12.02
N ARG A 207 17.94 7.25 -12.27
CA ARG A 207 17.41 7.62 -13.60
C ARG A 207 18.48 7.66 -14.72
N PRO A 208 19.71 8.14 -14.50
CA PRO A 208 20.77 8.08 -15.52
C PRO A 208 21.28 6.67 -15.83
N PHE A 209 21.10 5.70 -14.93
CA PHE A 209 21.68 4.35 -14.98
C PHE A 209 20.70 3.28 -15.44
N VAL A 210 19.40 3.55 -15.32
CA VAL A 210 18.32 2.58 -15.53
C VAL A 210 17.42 3.04 -16.69
N ARG A 211 16.89 2.09 -17.46
CA ARG A 211 15.80 2.24 -18.42
C ARG A 211 14.55 1.61 -17.83
N PHE A 212 13.41 2.17 -18.21
CA PHE A 212 12.10 1.68 -17.82
C PHE A 212 11.56 0.87 -18.99
N LYS A 213 11.08 -0.36 -18.73
CA LYS A 213 10.40 -1.18 -19.74
C LYS A 213 8.95 -0.72 -19.96
N LEU A 214 8.40 -0.02 -18.98
CA LEU A 214 7.14 0.72 -19.04
C LEU A 214 7.45 2.23 -19.03
N ASP A 215 6.48 3.10 -19.33
CA ASP A 215 6.72 4.55 -19.24
C ASP A 215 7.21 4.91 -17.82
N PRO A 216 8.31 5.67 -17.66
CA PRO A 216 8.83 6.08 -16.36
C PRO A 216 7.83 6.79 -15.42
N SER A 217 6.71 7.30 -15.96
CA SER A 217 5.60 7.81 -15.15
C SER A 217 4.80 6.72 -14.44
N PHE A 218 4.94 5.44 -14.82
CA PHE A 218 4.16 4.32 -14.29
C PHE A 218 5.06 3.15 -13.88
N SER A 219 4.89 2.72 -12.63
CA SER A 219 5.58 1.61 -11.96
C SER A 219 7.06 1.84 -11.67
N GLY A 220 7.35 1.94 -10.36
CA GLY A 220 8.69 1.78 -9.81
C GLY A 220 9.09 0.35 -9.43
N ALA A 221 8.34 -0.66 -9.89
CA ALA A 221 8.66 -2.04 -9.57
C ALA A 221 9.99 -2.43 -10.19
N ASN A 222 10.89 -3.02 -9.39
CA ASN A 222 12.25 -3.34 -9.82
C ASN A 222 12.31 -4.24 -11.08
N TRP A 223 11.29 -5.07 -11.31
CA TRP A 223 11.20 -5.93 -12.50
C TRP A 223 10.79 -5.18 -13.78
N CYS A 224 10.19 -3.98 -13.65
CA CYS A 224 9.94 -3.06 -14.77
C CYS A 224 11.18 -2.24 -15.15
N LEU A 225 12.29 -2.42 -14.43
CA LEU A 225 13.53 -1.66 -14.56
C LEU A 225 14.63 -2.52 -15.17
N GLU A 226 15.39 -1.92 -16.07
CA GLU A 226 16.50 -2.54 -16.77
C GLU A 226 17.74 -1.64 -16.68
N TRP A 227 18.92 -2.21 -16.45
CA TRP A 227 20.15 -1.44 -16.53
C TRP A 227 20.36 -0.87 -17.94
N ARG A 228 20.78 0.39 -18.05
CA ARG A 228 21.26 0.90 -19.35
C ARG A 228 22.46 0.07 -19.82
N PRO A 229 22.67 -0.11 -21.12
CA PRO A 229 23.76 -0.95 -21.64
C PRO A 229 25.15 -0.60 -21.09
N TRP A 230 25.43 0.68 -20.84
CA TRP A 230 26.71 1.11 -20.25
C TRP A 230 26.81 0.74 -18.76
N ALA A 231 25.73 0.90 -18.00
CA ALA A 231 25.70 0.56 -16.57
C ALA A 231 25.75 -0.95 -16.38
N SER A 232 25.03 -1.71 -17.22
CA SER A 232 25.09 -3.16 -17.30
C SER A 232 26.51 -3.66 -17.55
N ARG A 233 27.22 -3.09 -18.55
CA ARG A 233 28.63 -3.43 -18.83
C ARG A 233 29.55 -3.16 -17.65
N LEU A 234 29.36 -2.05 -16.95
CA LEU A 234 30.17 -1.69 -15.78
C LEU A 234 29.92 -2.66 -14.61
N LEU A 235 28.66 -3.00 -14.34
CA LEU A 235 28.27 -3.97 -13.33
C LEU A 235 28.75 -5.38 -13.66
N ASN A 236 28.66 -5.82 -14.92
CA ASN A 236 29.21 -7.11 -15.38
C ASN A 236 30.73 -7.18 -15.21
N ARG A 237 31.44 -6.06 -15.38
CA ARG A 237 32.90 -6.02 -15.31
C ARG A 237 33.44 -5.95 -13.88
N TYR A 238 32.75 -5.26 -12.98
CA TYR A 238 33.31 -4.92 -11.65
C TYR A 238 32.39 -5.23 -10.47
N GLY A 239 31.11 -5.51 -10.72
CA GLY A 239 30.07 -5.44 -9.70
C GLY A 239 29.19 -6.68 -9.58
N THR A 240 29.55 -7.82 -10.16
CA THR A 240 28.74 -9.06 -10.13
C THR A 240 28.44 -9.57 -8.71
N GLN A 241 29.30 -9.23 -7.76
CA GLN A 241 29.15 -9.56 -6.33
C GLN A 241 28.31 -8.53 -5.55
N TRP A 242 28.01 -7.36 -6.14
CA TRP A 242 27.32 -6.28 -5.45
C TRP A 242 25.81 -6.56 -5.38
N ALA A 243 25.18 -6.22 -4.25
CA ALA A 243 23.73 -6.32 -4.10
C ALA A 243 22.94 -5.55 -5.17
N LEU A 244 23.57 -4.52 -5.77
CA LEU A 244 22.98 -3.73 -6.84
C LEU A 244 22.86 -4.50 -8.17
N TYR A 245 23.76 -5.47 -8.44
CA TYR A 245 23.79 -6.21 -9.70
C TYR A 245 22.45 -6.86 -10.02
N ASN A 246 21.93 -7.66 -9.08
CA ASN A 246 20.66 -8.38 -9.21
C ASN A 246 19.42 -7.50 -8.97
N ARG A 247 19.59 -6.18 -8.81
CA ARG A 247 18.46 -5.30 -8.47
C ARG A 247 17.53 -5.07 -9.66
N TYR A 248 18.06 -5.01 -10.88
CA TYR A 248 17.33 -4.75 -12.11
C TYR A 248 17.73 -5.73 -13.20
N THR A 249 16.86 -5.89 -14.20
CA THR A 249 17.17 -6.77 -15.33
C THR A 249 18.33 -6.20 -16.16
N HIS A 250 19.15 -7.06 -16.75
CA HIS A 250 20.18 -6.63 -17.70
C HIS A 250 19.62 -6.71 -19.13
N PRO A 251 20.02 -5.79 -20.04
CA PRO A 251 19.66 -5.87 -21.45
C PRO A 251 20.12 -7.21 -22.03
N SER A 252 19.30 -7.77 -22.93
CA SER A 252 19.64 -8.93 -23.76
C SER A 252 20.83 -8.62 -24.68
#